data_AF-A0A9E6AK22-F1
#
_entry.id   AF-A0A9E6AK22-F1
#
_cell.length_a   1.000
_cell.length_b   1.000
_cell.length_c   1.000
_cell.angle_alpha   90.00
_cell.angle_beta   90.00
_cell.angle_gamma   90.00
#
_symmetry.space_group_name_H-M   'P 1'
#
loop_
_entity.id
_entity.type
_entity.pdbx_description
1 polymer ?
#
loop_
_entity_poly.entity_id
_entity_poly.type
_entity_poly.pdbx_seq_one_letter_code
_entity_poly.pdbx_strand_id
1 'polypeptide(L)'
;MRYVLKIAAALAVQFAILSAPAGADQVSIVVSRAATHTEIYMSANAEALFRIFDTDTRIIPSQDGFIDYASFAAGTWGIGDALLSDTLMTIGTAPVQPEAMSFMLHPSTDVLPFLTPLDAMIAIGVCNALSSDVSYHLSEMTGYVGYYIDQASQDAALNLKLSAVLDRGLTLHVADHGAGHHTESELYFAAGSVVNLVLDAPMAKVDFGYIAVSIAWSILAGLQLSGLLYLLTSRWADRSNSVIYSSLPLRST
;
A
#
# COMPACT_ATOMS: atom_id res chain seq x y z
N MET A 1 -37.21 11.75 36.18
CA MET A 1 -35.86 11.18 35.99
C MET A 1 -35.97 9.71 35.61
N ARG A 2 -35.90 9.38 34.31
CA ARG A 2 -35.66 8.01 33.80
C ARG A 2 -35.01 8.14 32.43
N TYR A 3 -33.67 8.20 32.38
CA TYR A 3 -32.92 8.02 31.14
C TYR A 3 -32.44 6.57 31.12
N VAL A 4 -33.18 5.73 30.39
CA VAL A 4 -32.82 4.33 30.15
C VAL A 4 -32.38 4.21 28.69
N LEU A 5 -31.07 4.00 28.53
CA LEU A 5 -30.45 3.00 27.67
C LEU A 5 -30.96 2.87 26.21
N LYS A 6 -30.21 3.42 25.24
CA LYS A 6 -30.05 2.87 23.88
C LYS A 6 -28.70 3.27 23.28
N ILE A 7 -27.61 2.69 23.77
CA ILE A 7 -26.34 2.62 23.02
C ILE A 7 -26.11 1.13 22.73
N ALA A 8 -26.71 0.66 21.63
CA ALA A 8 -26.47 -0.68 21.11
C ALA A 8 -26.70 -0.62 19.59
N ALA A 9 -25.69 -0.13 18.88
CA ALA A 9 -25.48 -0.36 17.46
C ALA A 9 -23.96 -0.30 17.21
N ALA A 10 -23.23 -1.16 17.92
CA ALA A 10 -21.85 -1.44 17.56
C ALA A 10 -21.90 -2.17 16.22
N LEU A 11 -21.38 -1.50 15.20
CA LEU A 11 -21.21 -1.98 13.83
C LEU A 11 -20.71 -3.43 13.83
N ALA A 12 -21.56 -4.34 13.38
CA ALA A 12 -21.10 -5.56 12.75
C ALA A 12 -20.61 -5.16 11.35
N VAL A 13 -19.36 -4.69 11.24
CA VAL A 13 -18.67 -4.68 9.95
C VAL A 13 -18.40 -6.13 9.61
N GLN A 14 -19.35 -6.73 8.91
CA GLN A 14 -19.19 -8.01 8.27
C GLN A 14 -18.10 -7.79 7.20
N PHE A 15 -16.87 -8.21 7.50
CA PHE A 15 -15.86 -8.43 6.47
C PHE A 15 -16.36 -9.58 5.60
N ALA A 16 -17.20 -9.24 4.62
CA ALA A 16 -17.38 -10.08 3.46
C ALA A 16 -16.01 -10.09 2.79
N ILE A 17 -15.26 -11.17 2.99
CA ILE A 17 -14.16 -11.54 2.13
C ILE A 17 -14.84 -11.79 0.78
N LEU A 18 -14.97 -10.74 -0.03
CA LEU A 18 -15.38 -10.86 -1.42
C LEU A 18 -14.26 -11.63 -2.09
N SER A 19 -14.37 -12.96 -2.12
CA SER A 19 -13.54 -13.77 -3.00
C SER A 19 -13.69 -13.18 -4.40
N ALA A 20 -12.57 -12.76 -4.99
CA ALA A 20 -12.55 -12.25 -6.35
C ALA A 20 -13.31 -13.24 -7.26
N PRO A 21 -14.20 -12.76 -8.15
CA PRO A 21 -14.92 -13.65 -9.03
C PRO A 21 -13.93 -14.46 -9.86
N ALA A 22 -14.18 -15.77 -9.96
CA ALA A 22 -13.34 -16.67 -10.73
C ALA A 22 -13.20 -16.15 -12.17
N GLY A 23 -11.95 -15.97 -12.62
CA GLY A 23 -11.64 -15.45 -13.96
C GLY A 23 -11.41 -13.94 -14.06
N ALA A 24 -11.38 -13.21 -12.94
CA ALA A 24 -10.84 -11.86 -12.92
C ALA A 24 -9.32 -11.89 -13.15
N ASP A 25 -8.83 -10.96 -13.97
CA ASP A 25 -7.40 -10.71 -14.09
C ASP A 25 -6.86 -10.15 -12.77
N GLN A 26 -5.61 -10.46 -12.45
CA GLN A 26 -4.96 -10.01 -11.22
C GLN A 26 -3.71 -9.22 -11.56
N VAL A 27 -3.60 -8.01 -11.02
CA VAL A 27 -2.42 -7.16 -11.16
C VAL A 27 -1.95 -6.73 -9.79
N SER A 28 -0.67 -6.91 -9.54
CA SER A 28 0.02 -6.34 -8.37
C SER A 28 0.69 -5.04 -8.79
N ILE A 29 0.48 -3.98 -8.02
CA ILE A 29 1.08 -2.66 -8.21
C ILE A 29 1.85 -2.31 -6.95
N VAL A 30 3.13 -1.97 -7.11
CA VAL A 30 3.96 -1.41 -6.03
C VAL A 30 4.30 0.03 -6.40
N VAL A 31 4.04 0.96 -5.50
CA VAL A 31 4.38 2.38 -5.67
C VAL A 31 5.45 2.76 -4.65
N SER A 32 6.52 3.41 -5.10
CA SER A 32 7.61 3.92 -4.28
C SER A 32 7.68 5.43 -4.42
N ARG A 33 7.34 6.16 -3.35
CA ARG A 33 7.30 7.63 -3.32
C ARG A 33 8.53 8.18 -2.62
N ALA A 34 9.45 8.73 -3.40
CA ALA A 34 10.61 9.44 -2.92
C ALA A 34 10.37 10.96 -2.89
N ALA A 35 11.31 11.69 -2.28
CA ALA A 35 11.25 13.15 -2.21
C ALA A 35 11.51 13.83 -3.55
N THR A 36 12.10 13.12 -4.53
CA THR A 36 12.44 13.66 -5.85
C THR A 36 11.72 12.97 -7.01
N HIS A 37 11.18 11.77 -6.81
CA HIS A 37 10.55 10.98 -7.86
C HIS A 37 9.48 10.03 -7.29
N THR A 38 8.71 9.45 -8.19
CA THR A 38 7.80 8.34 -7.90
C THR A 38 8.12 7.19 -8.85
N GLU A 39 8.24 5.97 -8.32
CA GLU A 39 8.36 4.77 -9.14
C GLU A 39 7.07 3.96 -9.02
N ILE A 40 6.64 3.39 -10.14
CA ILE A 40 5.49 2.49 -10.20
C ILE A 40 5.96 1.20 -10.82
N TYR A 41 5.68 0.10 -10.14
CA TYR A 41 5.99 -1.23 -10.60
C TYR A 41 4.69 -2.03 -10.73
N MET A 42 4.55 -2.81 -11.80
CA MET A 42 3.39 -3.66 -12.02
C MET A 42 3.80 -5.08 -12.37
N SER A 43 3.04 -6.05 -11.88
CA SER A 43 3.19 -7.46 -12.22
C SER A 43 1.84 -8.13 -12.43
N ALA A 44 1.75 -8.96 -13.46
CA ALA A 44 0.61 -9.85 -13.70
C ALA A 44 1.00 -10.94 -14.69
N ASN A 45 0.07 -11.83 -15.02
CA ASN A 45 0.19 -12.61 -16.24
C ASN A 45 0.44 -11.67 -17.44
N ALA A 46 1.39 -11.99 -18.30
CA ALA A 46 1.85 -11.07 -19.33
C ALA A 46 0.73 -10.71 -20.32
N GLU A 47 -0.04 -11.69 -20.81
CA GLU A 47 -1.20 -11.41 -21.68
C GLU A 47 -2.26 -10.56 -20.99
N ALA A 48 -2.46 -10.73 -19.68
CA ALA A 48 -3.37 -9.89 -18.91
C ALA A 48 -2.90 -8.43 -18.88
N LEU A 49 -1.60 -8.14 -18.71
CA LEU A 49 -1.08 -6.77 -18.79
C LEU A 49 -1.44 -6.13 -20.14
N PHE A 50 -1.09 -6.79 -21.26
CA PHE A 50 -1.38 -6.26 -22.59
C PHE A 50 -2.88 -6.00 -22.79
N ARG A 51 -3.73 -6.92 -22.36
CA ARG A 51 -5.19 -6.76 -22.46
C ARG A 51 -5.73 -5.61 -21.60
N ILE A 52 -5.32 -5.52 -20.33
CA ILE A 52 -5.81 -4.49 -19.38
C ILE A 52 -5.44 -3.09 -19.85
N PHE A 53 -4.25 -2.96 -20.42
CA PHE A 53 -3.71 -1.70 -20.92
C PHE A 53 -4.00 -1.46 -22.41
N ASP A 54 -4.85 -2.29 -23.04
CA ASP A 54 -5.23 -2.22 -24.47
C ASP A 54 -4.04 -2.06 -25.41
N THR A 55 -2.97 -2.80 -25.11
CA THR A 55 -1.72 -2.79 -25.85
C THR A 55 -1.60 -4.06 -26.69
N ASP A 56 -1.15 -3.92 -27.92
CA ASP A 56 -1.00 -5.05 -28.85
C ASP A 56 0.13 -5.99 -28.44
N THR A 57 -0.15 -7.27 -28.22
CA THR A 57 0.86 -8.28 -27.87
C THR A 57 1.89 -8.52 -28.98
N ARG A 58 1.60 -8.11 -30.24
CA ARG A 58 2.53 -8.23 -31.37
C ARG A 58 3.80 -7.40 -31.21
N ILE A 59 3.86 -6.49 -30.23
CA ILE A 59 5.10 -5.78 -29.90
C ILE A 59 6.12 -6.68 -29.21
N ILE A 60 5.70 -7.83 -28.66
CA ILE A 60 6.61 -8.86 -28.15
C ILE A 60 7.16 -9.66 -29.33
N PRO A 61 8.49 -9.66 -29.56
CA PRO A 61 9.08 -10.49 -30.59
C PRO A 61 8.74 -11.96 -30.36
N SER A 62 8.22 -12.61 -31.40
CA SER A 62 7.81 -14.01 -31.34
C SER A 62 8.07 -14.74 -32.65
N GLN A 63 8.30 -16.04 -32.54
CA GLN A 63 8.45 -16.98 -33.65
C GLN A 63 7.57 -18.20 -33.39
N ASP A 64 6.70 -18.53 -34.35
CA ASP A 64 5.77 -19.67 -34.26
C ASP A 64 4.89 -19.69 -32.99
N GLY A 65 4.57 -18.49 -32.47
CA GLY A 65 3.76 -18.29 -31.26
C GLY A 65 4.54 -18.33 -29.95
N PHE A 66 5.85 -18.60 -29.98
CA PHE A 66 6.74 -18.57 -28.83
C PHE A 66 7.53 -17.27 -28.78
N ILE A 67 7.90 -16.82 -27.59
CA ILE A 67 8.71 -15.61 -27.41
C ILE A 67 10.11 -15.83 -27.99
N ASP A 68 10.55 -14.90 -28.85
CA ASP A 68 11.94 -14.80 -29.29
C ASP A 68 12.73 -13.97 -28.27
N TYR A 69 13.33 -14.65 -27.30
CA TYR A 69 14.07 -14.00 -26.21
C TYR A 69 15.28 -13.19 -26.69
N ALA A 70 15.93 -13.60 -27.78
CA ALA A 70 17.09 -12.89 -28.31
C ALA A 70 16.68 -11.51 -28.85
N SER A 71 15.57 -11.46 -29.60
CA SER A 71 15.00 -10.19 -30.07
C SER A 71 14.35 -9.39 -28.94
N PHE A 72 13.68 -10.05 -28.00
CA PHE A 72 13.03 -9.41 -26.84
C PHE A 72 14.04 -8.63 -25.97
N ALA A 73 15.21 -9.20 -25.70
CA ALA A 73 16.24 -8.57 -24.87
C ALA A 73 16.74 -7.20 -25.40
N ALA A 74 16.50 -6.90 -26.68
CA ALA A 74 16.89 -5.63 -27.30
C ALA A 74 15.85 -4.51 -27.13
N GLY A 75 14.63 -4.79 -26.64
CA GLY A 75 13.47 -3.89 -26.78
C GLY A 75 12.62 -3.67 -25.53
N THR A 76 13.12 -3.99 -24.33
CA THR A 76 12.32 -4.01 -23.09
C THR A 76 11.74 -2.64 -22.71
N TRP A 77 12.46 -1.54 -22.90
CA TRP A 77 11.97 -0.18 -22.61
C TRP A 77 10.78 0.22 -23.46
N GLY A 78 10.90 0.08 -24.79
CA GLY A 78 9.82 0.46 -25.71
C GLY A 78 8.54 -0.34 -25.51
N ILE A 79 8.66 -1.60 -25.09
CA ILE A 79 7.50 -2.43 -24.70
C ILE A 79 6.83 -1.86 -23.45
N GLY A 80 7.62 -1.47 -22.44
CA GLY A 80 7.11 -0.81 -21.23
C GLY A 80 6.42 0.51 -21.55
N ASP A 81 7.03 1.38 -22.36
CA ASP A 81 6.44 2.67 -22.72
C ASP A 81 5.10 2.49 -23.47
N ALA A 82 5.02 1.47 -24.34
CA ALA A 82 3.79 1.17 -25.06
C ALA A 82 2.63 0.78 -24.11
N LEU A 83 2.90 0.06 -23.02
CA LEU A 83 1.87 -0.38 -22.06
C LEU A 83 1.16 0.80 -21.37
N LEU A 84 1.83 1.93 -21.12
CA LEU A 84 1.19 3.10 -20.50
C LEU A 84 0.88 4.23 -21.48
N SER A 85 1.09 4.02 -22.78
CA SER A 85 0.96 5.07 -23.81
C SER A 85 -0.42 5.77 -23.81
N ASP A 86 -1.49 5.02 -23.57
CA ASP A 86 -2.86 5.53 -23.50
C ASP A 86 -3.38 5.71 -22.06
N THR A 87 -2.51 5.60 -21.05
CA THR A 87 -2.90 5.79 -19.64
C THR A 87 -2.76 7.25 -19.23
N LEU A 88 -3.82 7.81 -18.65
CA LEU A 88 -3.75 9.14 -18.06
C LEU A 88 -3.30 9.04 -16.60
N MET A 89 -2.19 9.70 -16.28
CA MET A 89 -1.61 9.71 -14.95
C MET A 89 -1.45 11.13 -14.41
N THR A 90 -1.74 11.32 -13.12
CA THR A 90 -1.53 12.61 -12.44
C THR A 90 -0.98 12.39 -11.04
N ILE A 91 -0.11 13.31 -10.59
CA ILE A 91 0.30 13.42 -9.19
C ILE A 91 -0.26 14.74 -8.64
N GLY A 92 -1.18 14.63 -7.69
CA GLY A 92 -2.05 15.72 -7.27
C GLY A 92 -2.95 16.14 -8.43
N THR A 93 -2.68 17.31 -9.00
CA THR A 93 -3.40 17.86 -10.16
C THR A 93 -2.52 17.97 -11.40
N ALA A 94 -1.23 17.66 -11.28
CA ALA A 94 -0.28 17.78 -12.36
C ALA A 94 -0.29 16.49 -13.21
N PRO A 95 -0.47 16.58 -14.54
CA PRO A 95 -0.27 15.44 -15.42
C PRO A 95 1.21 15.02 -15.38
N VAL A 96 1.44 13.71 -15.36
CA VAL A 96 2.78 13.13 -15.40
C VAL A 96 2.87 12.12 -16.53
N GLN A 97 4.05 12.02 -17.12
CA GLN A 97 4.35 10.98 -18.10
C GLN A 97 5.41 10.05 -17.49
N PRO A 98 5.05 8.79 -17.19
CA PRO A 98 6.02 7.80 -16.75
C PRO A 98 6.96 7.41 -17.89
N GLU A 99 8.22 7.16 -17.56
CA GLU A 99 9.23 6.56 -18.45
C GLU A 99 9.49 5.13 -18.00
N ALA A 100 9.38 4.16 -18.91
CA ALA A 100 9.64 2.77 -18.56
C ALA A 100 11.11 2.56 -18.21
N MET A 101 11.35 1.99 -17.02
CA MET A 101 12.68 1.57 -16.59
C MET A 101 13.06 0.21 -17.17
N SER A 102 12.09 -0.69 -17.33
CA SER A 102 12.27 -2.05 -17.85
C SER A 102 10.93 -2.77 -17.98
N PHE A 103 10.84 -3.70 -18.94
CA PHE A 103 9.82 -4.74 -19.02
C PHE A 103 10.49 -6.11 -19.07
N MET A 104 10.19 -6.98 -18.12
CA MET A 104 10.76 -8.32 -17.99
C MET A 104 9.68 -9.40 -18.02
N LEU A 105 10.03 -10.56 -18.54
CA LEU A 105 9.17 -11.74 -18.58
C LEU A 105 9.85 -12.88 -17.82
N HIS A 106 9.13 -13.51 -16.90
CA HIS A 106 9.58 -14.75 -16.23
C HIS A 106 8.51 -15.83 -16.41
N PRO A 107 8.88 -17.13 -16.52
CA PRO A 107 7.90 -18.20 -16.55
C PRO A 107 7.00 -18.12 -15.31
N SER A 108 5.69 -18.32 -15.48
CA SER A 108 4.75 -18.26 -14.35
C SER A 108 4.96 -19.36 -13.30
N THR A 109 5.82 -20.34 -13.58
CA THR A 109 6.28 -21.34 -12.60
C THR A 109 7.42 -20.83 -11.70
N ASP A 110 8.04 -19.70 -12.04
CA ASP A 110 9.19 -19.08 -11.36
C ASP A 110 8.92 -17.59 -11.11
N VAL A 111 7.84 -17.31 -10.37
CA VAL A 111 7.41 -15.94 -10.06
C VAL A 111 8.33 -15.36 -8.99
N LEU A 112 8.92 -14.20 -9.29
CA LEU A 112 9.68 -13.42 -8.32
C LEU A 112 8.76 -12.71 -7.33
N PRO A 113 9.19 -12.53 -6.06
CA PRO A 113 8.50 -11.68 -5.10
C PRO A 113 8.22 -10.28 -5.65
N PHE A 114 7.07 -9.70 -5.26
CA PHE A 114 6.63 -8.40 -5.77
C PHE A 114 5.79 -7.64 -4.73
N LEU A 115 6.27 -7.58 -3.50
CA LEU A 115 5.53 -6.98 -2.37
C LEU A 115 6.10 -5.62 -1.95
N THR A 116 7.42 -5.42 -2.08
CA THR A 116 8.10 -4.19 -1.70
C THR A 116 8.75 -3.51 -2.91
N PRO A 117 9.12 -2.21 -2.82
CA PRO A 117 9.85 -1.54 -3.88
C PRO A 117 11.16 -2.24 -4.25
N LEU A 118 11.87 -2.80 -3.25
CA LEU A 118 13.10 -3.56 -3.50
C LEU A 118 12.81 -4.85 -4.29
N ASP A 119 11.79 -5.60 -3.91
CA ASP A 119 11.39 -6.82 -4.63
C ASP A 119 11.02 -6.49 -6.08
N ALA A 120 10.22 -5.44 -6.26
CA ALA A 120 9.77 -5.00 -7.57
C ALA A 120 10.92 -4.52 -8.46
N MET A 121 11.85 -3.74 -7.90
CA MET A 121 13.08 -3.31 -8.58
C MET A 121 13.94 -4.51 -9.00
N ILE A 122 14.08 -5.53 -8.15
CA ILE A 122 14.77 -6.77 -8.48
C ILE A 122 14.04 -7.50 -9.62
N ALA A 123 12.71 -7.61 -9.55
CA ALA A 123 11.93 -8.33 -10.53
C ALA A 123 12.01 -7.72 -11.95
N ILE A 124 12.07 -6.39 -12.05
CA ILE A 124 12.26 -5.70 -13.34
C ILE A 124 13.73 -5.64 -13.80
N GLY A 125 14.69 -5.87 -12.89
CA GLY A 125 16.12 -5.77 -13.17
C GLY A 125 16.77 -7.12 -13.48
N VAL A 126 16.25 -8.21 -12.91
CA VAL A 126 16.73 -9.56 -13.17
C VAL A 126 16.07 -10.07 -14.43
N CYS A 127 16.84 -10.06 -15.52
CA CYS A 127 16.47 -10.79 -16.71
C CYS A 127 16.85 -12.25 -16.51
N ASN A 128 15.86 -13.15 -16.43
CA ASN A 128 16.13 -14.59 -16.53
C ASN A 128 16.33 -15.03 -18.00
N ALA A 129 16.69 -14.09 -18.88
CA ALA A 129 17.11 -14.38 -20.22
C ALA A 129 18.35 -15.29 -20.16
N LEU A 130 18.04 -16.57 -20.33
CA LEU A 130 18.84 -17.57 -21.00
C LEU A 130 19.79 -18.39 -20.12
N SER A 131 19.34 -19.60 -19.81
CA SER A 131 20.14 -20.79 -20.12
C SER A 131 19.35 -22.02 -20.58
N SER A 132 18.01 -21.97 -20.66
CA SER A 132 17.22 -23.14 -21.05
C SER A 132 16.82 -23.11 -22.53
N ASP A 133 16.92 -24.25 -23.19
CA ASP A 133 16.37 -24.53 -24.54
C ASP A 133 14.82 -24.46 -24.60
N VAL A 134 14.18 -23.90 -23.57
CA VAL A 134 12.73 -23.94 -23.37
C VAL A 134 12.12 -22.63 -23.85
N SER A 135 11.30 -22.75 -24.90
CA SER A 135 10.48 -21.67 -25.43
C SER A 135 9.15 -21.59 -24.68
N TYR A 136 8.66 -20.39 -24.40
CA TYR A 136 7.38 -20.16 -23.73
C TYR A 136 6.42 -19.34 -24.58
N HIS A 137 5.13 -19.59 -24.43
CA HIS A 137 4.08 -18.69 -24.90
C HIS A 137 3.90 -17.53 -23.92
N LEU A 138 3.40 -16.38 -24.40
CA LEU A 138 3.16 -15.21 -23.55
C LEU A 138 2.17 -15.49 -22.41
N SER A 139 1.16 -16.33 -22.64
CA SER A 139 0.20 -16.79 -21.62
C SER A 139 0.84 -17.57 -20.47
N GLU A 140 2.03 -18.15 -20.67
CA GLU A 140 2.79 -18.91 -19.68
C GLU A 140 3.77 -18.05 -18.89
N MET A 141 3.76 -16.73 -19.15
CA MET A 141 4.69 -15.78 -18.57
C MET A 141 4.00 -14.83 -17.59
N THR A 142 4.76 -14.45 -16.57
CA THR A 142 4.49 -13.30 -15.72
C THR A 142 5.30 -12.11 -16.24
N GLY A 143 4.63 -11.01 -16.52
CA GLY A 143 5.25 -9.74 -16.87
C GLY A 143 5.55 -8.91 -15.63
N TYR A 144 6.69 -8.23 -15.65
CA TYR A 144 7.11 -7.25 -14.66
C TYR A 144 7.51 -5.98 -15.37
N VAL A 145 6.94 -4.86 -14.97
CA VAL A 145 7.24 -3.58 -15.58
C VAL A 145 7.44 -2.52 -14.51
N GLY A 146 8.42 -1.65 -14.72
CA GLY A 146 8.70 -0.54 -13.82
C GLY A 146 8.76 0.77 -14.57
N TYR A 147 8.34 1.84 -13.91
CA TYR A 147 8.31 3.18 -14.45
C TYR A 147 8.90 4.17 -13.47
N TYR A 148 9.58 5.17 -14.02
CA TYR A 148 10.11 6.32 -13.31
C TYR A 148 9.30 7.57 -13.66
N ILE A 149 9.01 8.38 -12.65
CA ILE A 149 8.35 9.67 -12.81
C ILE A 149 9.22 10.71 -12.09
N ASP A 150 9.81 11.64 -12.85
CA ASP A 150 10.69 12.71 -12.34
C ASP A 150 9.94 13.84 -11.61
N GLN A 151 8.73 13.54 -11.15
CA GLN A 151 7.93 14.40 -10.30
C GLN A 151 7.68 13.70 -8.96
N ALA A 152 8.16 14.32 -7.89
CA ALA A 152 7.88 13.88 -6.54
C ALA A 152 6.65 14.56 -5.96
N SER A 153 5.82 13.76 -5.32
CA SER A 153 5.09 14.22 -4.16
C SER A 153 4.79 13.05 -3.25
N GLN A 154 5.46 13.03 -2.09
CA GLN A 154 5.21 12.02 -1.07
C GLN A 154 3.80 12.14 -0.47
N ASP A 155 3.18 13.32 -0.63
CA ASP A 155 1.91 13.68 0.03
C ASP A 155 0.73 13.86 -0.95
N ALA A 156 0.97 13.95 -2.27
CA ALA A 156 -0.11 14.11 -3.23
C ALA A 156 -0.71 12.77 -3.66
N ALA A 157 -2.01 12.77 -3.96
CA ALA A 157 -2.67 11.60 -4.53
C ALA A 157 -2.07 11.25 -5.90
N LEU A 158 -1.85 9.97 -6.16
CA LEU A 158 -1.51 9.44 -7.47
C LEU A 158 -2.81 8.94 -8.12
N ASN A 159 -3.18 9.49 -9.27
CA ASN A 159 -4.32 8.99 -10.04
C ASN A 159 -3.82 8.32 -11.32
N LEU A 160 -4.31 7.12 -11.58
CA LEU A 160 -4.07 6.34 -12.79
C LEU A 160 -5.42 5.97 -13.38
N LYS A 161 -5.68 6.45 -14.60
CA LYS A 161 -6.90 6.16 -15.34
C LYS A 161 -6.57 5.44 -16.64
N LEU A 162 -7.08 4.22 -16.77
CA LEU A 162 -6.97 3.46 -18.00
C LEU A 162 -7.97 4.01 -19.03
N SER A 163 -7.55 4.06 -20.30
CA SER A 163 -8.44 4.46 -21.40
C SER A 163 -9.40 3.35 -21.81
N ALA A 164 -9.00 2.10 -21.62
CA ALA A 164 -9.77 0.93 -22.01
C ALA A 164 -10.92 0.63 -21.03
N VAL A 165 -12.00 0.09 -21.58
CA VAL A 165 -13.07 -0.54 -20.79
C VAL A 165 -12.69 -2.00 -20.61
N LEU A 166 -12.71 -2.49 -19.36
CA LEU A 166 -12.35 -3.86 -19.08
C LEU A 166 -13.32 -4.85 -19.74
N ASP A 167 -12.80 -5.86 -20.43
CA ASP A 167 -13.61 -6.96 -20.97
C ASP A 167 -13.93 -8.02 -19.90
N ARG A 168 -13.12 -8.08 -18.84
CA ARG A 168 -13.22 -9.00 -17.71
C ARG A 168 -13.14 -8.26 -16.37
N GLY A 169 -13.40 -8.97 -15.27
CA GLY A 169 -13.12 -8.42 -13.94
C GLY A 169 -11.62 -8.21 -13.75
N LEU A 170 -11.24 -7.23 -12.94
CA LEU A 170 -9.85 -6.95 -12.57
C LEU A 170 -9.74 -6.78 -11.06
N THR A 171 -8.85 -7.54 -10.44
CA THR A 171 -8.42 -7.35 -9.06
C THR A 171 -7.04 -6.70 -9.05
N LEU A 172 -6.93 -5.55 -8.40
CA LEU A 172 -5.67 -4.86 -8.15
C LEU A 172 -5.24 -5.10 -6.70
N HIS A 173 -4.03 -5.62 -6.52
CA HIS A 173 -3.34 -5.59 -5.23
C HIS A 173 -2.35 -4.43 -5.26
N VAL A 174 -2.52 -3.45 -4.38
CA VAL A 174 -1.69 -2.24 -4.40
C VAL A 174 -0.94 -2.10 -3.08
N ALA A 175 0.38 -2.01 -3.16
CA ALA A 175 1.27 -1.63 -2.06
C ALA A 175 1.88 -0.25 -2.34
N ASP A 176 1.49 0.78 -1.59
CA ASP A 176 2.01 2.15 -1.74
C ASP A 176 2.94 2.48 -0.58
N HIS A 177 4.20 2.84 -0.91
CA HIS A 177 5.27 3.12 0.04
C HIS A 177 5.72 4.58 -0.08
N GLY A 178 5.83 5.29 1.04
CA GLY A 178 6.30 6.68 1.05
C GLY A 178 6.62 7.19 2.44
N ALA A 179 7.71 7.96 2.57
CA ALA A 179 8.11 8.64 3.81
C ALA A 179 8.11 7.77 5.09
N GLY A 180 8.50 6.50 4.96
CA GLY A 180 8.54 5.53 6.07
C GLY A 180 7.19 4.88 6.41
N HIS A 181 6.14 5.18 5.65
CA HIS A 181 4.82 4.57 5.75
C HIS A 181 4.56 3.63 4.57
N HIS A 182 3.66 2.67 4.78
CA HIS A 182 3.15 1.81 3.72
C HIS A 182 1.65 1.59 3.91
N THR A 183 0.94 1.42 2.80
CA THR A 183 -0.47 1.01 2.78
C THR A 183 -0.65 -0.11 1.77
N GLU A 184 -1.42 -1.12 2.15
CA GLU A 184 -1.84 -2.20 1.27
C GLU A 184 -3.35 -2.13 1.04
N SER A 185 -3.77 -2.35 -0.19
CA SER A 185 -5.18 -2.39 -0.55
C SER A 185 -5.46 -3.41 -1.65
N GLU A 186 -6.66 -3.96 -1.63
CA GLU A 186 -7.18 -4.80 -2.69
C GLU A 186 -8.43 -4.13 -3.26
N LEU A 187 -8.46 -3.95 -4.58
CA LEU A 187 -9.52 -3.24 -5.28
C LEU A 187 -10.07 -4.13 -6.39
N TYR A 188 -11.39 -4.19 -6.53
CA TYR A 188 -12.04 -4.94 -7.59
C TYR A 188 -12.79 -4.02 -8.55
N PHE A 189 -12.57 -4.21 -9.85
CA PHE A 189 -13.24 -3.55 -10.95
C PHE A 189 -14.00 -4.59 -11.77
N ALA A 190 -15.29 -4.35 -12.02
CA ALA A 190 -16.11 -5.27 -12.79
C ALA A 190 -15.82 -5.16 -14.30
N ALA A 191 -16.12 -6.23 -15.04
CA ALA A 191 -16.17 -6.17 -16.50
C ALA A 191 -17.13 -5.06 -16.97
N GLY A 192 -16.76 -4.36 -18.03
CA GLY A 192 -17.47 -3.20 -18.55
C GLY A 192 -17.18 -1.89 -17.82
N SER A 193 -16.32 -1.88 -16.80
CA SER A 193 -15.93 -0.65 -16.09
C SER A 193 -14.69 0.02 -16.69
N VAL A 194 -14.61 1.33 -16.51
CA VAL A 194 -13.38 2.11 -16.73
C VAL A 194 -12.61 2.14 -15.41
N VAL A 195 -11.33 1.78 -15.44
CA VAL A 195 -10.48 1.79 -14.25
C VAL A 195 -10.02 3.21 -13.97
N ASN A 196 -10.34 3.70 -12.78
CA ASN A 196 -9.80 4.94 -12.22
C ASN A 196 -9.26 4.65 -10.82
N LEU A 197 -7.96 4.39 -10.74
CA LEU A 197 -7.24 4.12 -9.51
C LEU A 197 -6.80 5.45 -8.88
N VAL A 198 -7.19 5.68 -7.64
CA VAL A 198 -6.78 6.85 -6.85
C VAL A 198 -6.07 6.35 -5.60
N LEU A 199 -4.79 6.69 -5.47
CA LEU A 199 -3.95 6.33 -4.34
C LEU A 199 -3.61 7.59 -3.55
N ASP A 200 -4.31 7.77 -2.43
CA ASP A 200 -3.96 8.79 -1.45
C ASP A 200 -2.56 8.50 -0.90
N ALA A 201 -1.78 9.56 -0.65
CA ALA A 201 -0.45 9.40 -0.07
C ALA A 201 -0.49 8.66 1.28
N PRO A 202 0.47 7.75 1.56
CA PRO A 202 0.54 7.01 2.82
C PRO A 202 0.57 7.90 4.08
N MET A 203 1.02 9.15 3.95
CA MET A 203 1.09 10.13 5.05
C MET A 203 -0.20 10.91 5.32
N ALA A 204 -1.24 10.76 4.48
CA ALA A 204 -2.46 11.56 4.59
C ALA A 204 -3.30 11.27 5.86
N LYS A 205 -2.95 10.23 6.63
CA LYS A 205 -3.61 9.91 7.90
C LYS A 205 -2.60 9.83 9.04
N VAL A 206 -2.04 10.98 9.43
CA VAL A 206 -1.79 11.16 10.87
C VAL A 206 -3.16 11.05 11.52
N ASP A 207 -3.46 9.89 12.11
CA ASP A 207 -4.69 9.68 12.84
C ASP A 207 -4.63 10.56 14.09
N PHE A 208 -5.02 11.83 13.93
CA PHE A 208 -5.16 12.77 15.05
C PHE A 208 -6.07 12.18 16.12
N GLY A 209 -6.96 11.24 15.77
CA GLY A 209 -7.70 10.43 16.72
C GLY A 209 -6.78 9.62 17.64
N TYR A 210 -5.82 8.88 17.10
CA TYR A 210 -4.87 8.10 17.90
C TYR A 210 -3.97 8.99 18.78
N ILE A 211 -3.49 10.12 18.24
CA ILE A 211 -2.69 11.08 19.01
C ILE A 211 -3.53 11.72 20.13
N ALA A 212 -4.74 12.19 19.82
CA ALA A 212 -5.64 12.79 20.79
C ALA A 212 -6.04 11.78 21.89
N VAL A 213 -6.31 10.52 21.52
CA VAL A 213 -6.61 9.44 22.47
C VAL A 213 -5.39 9.15 23.36
N SER A 214 -4.19 9.08 22.79
CA SER A 214 -2.95 8.86 23.55
C SER A 214 -2.64 10.00 24.53
N ILE A 215 -2.86 11.25 24.10
CA ILE A 215 -2.73 12.44 24.96
C ILE A 215 -3.78 12.40 26.06
N ALA A 216 -5.05 12.11 25.73
CA ALA A 216 -6.14 12.01 26.70
C ALA A 216 -5.85 10.95 27.77
N TRP A 217 -5.38 9.77 27.37
CA TRP A 217 -4.96 8.70 28.29
C TRP A 217 -3.79 9.13 29.18
N SER A 218 -2.80 9.82 28.62
CA SER A 218 -1.65 10.32 29.38
C SER A 218 -2.06 11.36 30.42
N ILE A 219 -3.00 12.25 30.10
CA ILE A 219 -3.58 13.21 31.04
C ILE A 219 -4.38 12.50 32.13
N LEU A 220 -5.21 11.51 31.75
CA LEU A 220 -6.02 10.74 32.71
C LEU A 220 -5.13 9.97 33.69
N ALA A 221 -4.09 9.31 33.18
CA ALA A 221 -3.12 8.59 33.99
C ALA A 221 -2.37 9.55 34.93
N GLY A 222 -1.96 10.73 34.44
CA GLY A 222 -1.32 11.76 35.26
C GLY A 222 -2.22 12.24 36.41
N LEU A 223 -3.50 12.51 36.13
CA LEU A 223 -4.47 12.93 37.15
C LEU A 223 -4.71 11.85 38.21
N GLN A 224 -4.81 10.58 37.79
CA GLN A 224 -4.96 9.46 38.72
C GLN A 224 -3.72 9.31 39.62
N LEU A 225 -2.51 9.43 39.05
CA LEU A 225 -1.27 9.35 39.81
C LEU A 225 -1.16 10.51 40.82
N SER A 226 -1.47 11.74 40.41
CA SER A 226 -1.46 12.90 41.29
C SER A 226 -2.46 12.77 42.43
N GLY A 227 -3.67 12.28 42.14
CA GLY A 227 -4.69 12.00 43.18
C GLY A 227 -4.22 10.93 44.18
N LEU A 228 -3.60 9.86 43.70
CA LEU A 228 -3.02 8.81 44.57
C LEU A 228 -1.89 9.37 45.45
N LEU A 229 -0.96 10.14 44.87
CA LEU A 229 0.12 10.78 45.62
C LEU A 229 -0.42 11.70 46.70
N TYR A 230 -1.41 12.54 46.38
CA TYR A 230 -2.04 13.43 47.35
C TYR A 230 -2.65 12.69 48.54
N LEU A 231 -3.36 11.58 48.28
CA LEU A 231 -3.93 10.72 49.33
C LEU A 231 -2.84 10.04 50.19
N LEU A 232 -1.72 9.65 49.59
CA LEU A 232 -0.60 9.05 50.33
C LEU A 232 0.13 10.08 51.21
N THR A 233 0.36 11.28 50.69
CA THR A 233 1.06 12.35 51.43
C THR A 233 0.20 12.95 52.54
N SER A 234 -1.12 13.10 52.32
CA SER A 234 -2.03 13.61 53.36
C SER A 234 -2.14 12.66 54.55
N ARG A 235 -2.22 11.35 54.30
CA ARG A 235 -2.21 10.33 55.36
C ARG A 235 -0.91 10.30 56.16
N TRP A 236 0.22 10.61 55.53
CA TRP A 236 1.51 10.75 56.22
C TRP A 236 1.53 11.97 57.13
N ALA A 237 1.05 13.12 56.66
CA ALA A 237 0.98 14.35 57.44
C ALA A 237 0.11 14.20 58.71
N ASP A 238 -1.03 13.51 58.60
CA ASP A 238 -1.89 13.22 59.76
C ASP A 238 -1.21 12.30 60.79
N ARG A 239 -0.44 11.30 60.33
CA ARG A 239 0.31 10.41 61.23
C ARG A 239 1.48 11.10 61.94
N SER A 240 2.16 12.06 61.29
CA SER A 240 3.23 12.81 61.96
C SER A 240 2.71 13.73 63.05
N ASN A 241 1.49 14.26 62.92
CA ASN A 241 0.91 15.16 63.92
C ASN A 241 0.37 14.44 65.16
N SER A 242 0.03 13.15 65.08
CA SER A 242 -0.49 12.40 66.24
C SER A 242 0.59 11.92 67.23
N VAL A 243 1.87 11.93 66.84
CA VAL A 243 2.99 11.47 67.70
C VAL A 243 3.54 12.60 68.59
N ILE A 244 3.32 13.87 68.25
CA ILE A 244 3.90 15.01 68.99
C ILE A 244 3.10 15.37 70.26
N TYR A 245 1.86 14.92 70.40
CA TYR A 245 1.00 15.29 71.54
C TYR A 245 0.97 14.32 72.73
N SER A 246 1.71 13.19 72.70
CA SER A 246 1.61 12.16 73.75
C SER A 246 2.74 12.13 74.78
N SER A 247 3.62 13.14 74.85
CA SER A 247 4.76 13.13 75.80
C SER A 247 4.96 14.45 76.56
N LEU A 248 3.89 15.08 77.04
CA LEU A 248 4.01 16.12 78.08
C LEU A 248 3.93 15.44 79.46
N PRO A 249 5.02 15.38 80.24
CA PRO A 249 4.97 14.83 81.59
C PRO A 249 4.13 15.75 82.48
N LEU A 250 3.05 15.20 83.04
CA LEU A 250 2.27 15.85 84.10
C LEU A 250 3.18 16.05 85.31
N ARG A 251 3.53 17.31 85.61
CA ARG A 251 4.15 17.69 86.89
C ARG A 251 3.11 17.52 87.99
N SER A 252 3.35 16.59 88.91
CA SER A 252 2.65 16.53 90.19
C SER A 252 3.21 17.60 91.13
N THR A 253 2.33 18.47 91.62
CA THR A 253 2.52 19.29 92.84
C THR A 253 1.79 18.64 93.99
#